data_AF-A0A3V2YR60-F1
#
_entry.id   AF-A0A3V2YR60-F1
#
_cell.length_a   1.000
_cell.length_b   1.000
_cell.length_c   1.000
_cell.angle_alpha   90.00
_cell.angle_beta   90.00
_cell.angle_gamma   90.00
#
_symmetry.space_group_name_H-M   'P 1'
#
loop_
_entity.id
_entity.type
_entity.pdbx_description
1 polymer ?
#
loop_
_entity_poly.entity_id
_entity_poly.type
_entity_poly.pdbx_seq_one_letter_code
_entity_poly.pdbx_strand_id
1 'polypeptide(L)'
;MNDLELKKHDDAIKLENLKLKIDIWKTVVDVQKHFNDLEMKVRNFGILILSAFIGAIGVSFNSGAEFIAFGNHYSVAAILAFGASVVWLLFYFVDVYWYHPLLLGAVKKGSELEKEIASDIPGINLTETIGKSSPKDILLWKNMHSTGKANLFYFGVLAVLLTIFISLLCFKAPQKTNQLNELNIKANCTRNSNYNGVNCIIASQPSDNK
;
A
#
# COMPACT_ATOMS: atom_id res chain seq x y z
N MET A 1 32.83 -54.03 -25.63
CA MET A 1 31.46 -53.59 -25.32
C MET A 1 30.67 -53.62 -26.62
N ASN A 2 29.49 -54.21 -26.64
CA ASN A 2 28.71 -54.36 -27.88
C ASN A 2 28.06 -53.01 -28.24
N ASP A 3 27.90 -52.68 -29.53
CA ASP A 3 27.33 -51.38 -29.98
C ASP A 3 25.94 -51.09 -29.38
N LEU A 4 25.18 -52.16 -29.10
CA LEU A 4 23.88 -52.10 -28.43
C LEU A 4 23.97 -51.61 -26.98
N GLU A 5 25.04 -51.98 -26.26
CA GLU A 5 25.26 -51.57 -24.86
C GLU A 5 25.71 -50.12 -24.78
N LEU A 6 26.57 -49.69 -25.71
CA LEU A 6 27.00 -48.29 -25.81
C LEU A 6 25.79 -47.37 -26.06
N LYS A 7 24.91 -47.75 -27.00
CA LYS A 7 23.70 -47.00 -27.30
C LYS A 7 22.74 -46.90 -26.11
N LYS A 8 22.53 -48.00 -25.38
CA LYS A 8 21.69 -48.01 -24.17
C LYS A 8 22.26 -47.10 -23.07
N HIS A 9 23.58 -47.07 -22.92
CA HIS A 9 24.26 -46.22 -21.95
C HIS A 9 24.12 -44.74 -22.32
N ASP A 10 24.31 -44.38 -23.59
CA ASP A 10 24.13 -43.01 -24.07
C ASP A 10 22.70 -42.51 -23.93
N ASP A 11 21.71 -43.36 -24.21
CA ASP A 11 20.29 -43.03 -24.04
C ASP A 11 19.94 -42.85 -22.55
N ALA A 12 20.55 -43.64 -21.65
CA ALA A 12 20.39 -43.48 -20.21
C ALA A 12 20.96 -42.13 -19.71
N ILE A 13 22.16 -41.75 -20.17
CA ILE A 13 22.77 -40.45 -19.85
C ILE A 13 21.91 -39.30 -20.35
N LYS A 14 21.39 -39.38 -21.58
CA LYS A 14 20.49 -38.35 -22.12
C LYS A 14 19.23 -38.20 -21.29
N LEU A 15 18.62 -39.31 -20.87
CA LEU A 15 17.43 -39.31 -20.03
C LEU A 15 17.72 -38.68 -18.65
N GLU A 16 18.86 -38.97 -18.05
CA GLU A 16 19.27 -38.39 -16.77
C GLU A 16 19.49 -36.88 -16.87
N ASN A 17 20.19 -36.43 -17.92
CA ASN A 17 20.37 -35.01 -18.20
C ASN A 17 19.03 -34.29 -18.40
N LEU A 18 18.08 -34.91 -19.10
CA LEU A 18 16.75 -34.33 -19.31
C LEU A 18 15.98 -34.20 -18.00
N LYS A 19 16.03 -35.21 -17.12
CA LYS A 19 15.42 -35.14 -15.78
C LYS A 19 16.01 -33.99 -14.96
N LEU A 20 17.33 -33.83 -14.99
CA LEU A 20 18.01 -32.74 -14.28
C LEU A 20 17.58 -31.36 -14.83
N LYS A 21 17.46 -31.20 -16.15
CA LYS A 21 16.94 -29.97 -16.77
C LYS A 21 15.50 -29.66 -16.34
N ILE A 22 14.63 -30.67 -16.31
CA ILE A 22 13.25 -30.52 -15.83
C ILE A 22 13.24 -30.08 -14.36
N ASP A 23 14.08 -30.66 -13.51
CA ASP A 23 14.11 -30.30 -12.09
C ASP A 23 14.62 -28.87 -11.88
N ILE A 24 15.63 -28.43 -12.63
CA ILE A 24 16.05 -27.01 -12.66
C ILE A 24 14.88 -26.12 -13.11
N TRP A 25 14.15 -26.51 -14.16
CA TRP A 25 13.00 -25.74 -14.63
C TRP A 25 11.90 -25.63 -13.58
N LYS A 26 11.56 -26.72 -12.88
CA LYS A 26 10.60 -26.69 -11.76
C LYS A 26 11.05 -25.73 -10.67
N THR A 27 12.33 -25.78 -10.28
CA THR A 27 12.86 -24.86 -9.25
C THR A 27 12.75 -23.41 -9.70
N VAL A 28 13.08 -23.09 -10.96
CA VAL A 28 12.95 -21.74 -11.49
C VAL A 28 11.49 -21.28 -11.47
N VAL A 29 10.55 -22.12 -11.90
CA VAL A 29 9.10 -21.81 -11.86
C VAL A 29 8.61 -21.62 -10.43
N ASP A 30 9.08 -22.41 -9.47
CA ASP A 30 8.69 -22.23 -8.06
C ASP A 30 9.26 -20.94 -7.45
N VAL A 31 10.48 -20.54 -7.83
CA VAL A 31 11.04 -19.23 -7.46
C VAL A 31 10.21 -18.09 -8.08
N GLN A 32 9.76 -18.22 -9.33
CA GLN A 32 8.85 -17.25 -9.96
C GLN A 32 7.54 -17.11 -9.17
N LYS A 33 6.91 -18.22 -8.78
CA LYS A 33 5.69 -18.21 -7.95
C LYS A 33 5.95 -17.53 -6.61
N HIS A 34 7.08 -17.84 -5.97
CA HIS A 34 7.43 -17.26 -4.68
C HIS A 34 7.58 -15.74 -4.75
N PHE A 35 8.30 -15.21 -5.75
CA PHE A 35 8.42 -13.76 -5.93
C PHE A 35 7.10 -13.09 -6.27
N ASN A 36 6.25 -13.73 -7.08
CA ASN A 36 4.92 -13.20 -7.37
C ASN A 36 4.03 -13.15 -6.11
N ASP A 37 4.09 -14.16 -5.26
CA ASP A 37 3.38 -14.16 -3.97
C ASP A 37 3.90 -13.08 -3.01
N LEU A 38 5.23 -12.88 -2.97
CA LEU A 38 5.84 -11.78 -2.21
C LEU A 38 5.39 -10.40 -2.72
N GLU A 39 5.36 -10.18 -4.04
CA GLU A 39 4.88 -8.92 -4.64
C GLU A 39 3.43 -8.61 -4.20
N MET A 40 2.56 -9.62 -4.29
CA MET A 40 1.15 -9.48 -3.87
C MET A 40 1.00 -9.21 -2.37
N LYS A 41 1.83 -9.83 -1.52
CA LYS A 41 1.84 -9.57 -0.07
C LYS A 41 2.22 -8.14 0.25
N VAL A 42 3.31 -7.63 -0.36
CA VAL A 42 3.76 -6.25 -0.15
C VAL A 42 2.67 -5.26 -0.54
N ARG A 43 2.00 -5.48 -1.68
CA ARG A 43 0.89 -4.63 -2.13
C ARG A 43 -0.28 -4.62 -1.15
N ASN A 44 -0.67 -5.79 -0.64
CA ASN A 44 -1.74 -5.91 0.34
C ASN A 44 -1.41 -5.19 1.65
N PHE A 45 -0.16 -5.29 2.13
CA PHE A 45 0.29 -4.54 3.31
C PHE A 45 0.25 -3.03 3.08
N GLY A 46 0.69 -2.56 1.90
CA GLY A 46 0.60 -1.15 1.53
C GLY A 46 -0.84 -0.61 1.59
N ILE A 47 -1.80 -1.36 1.04
CA ILE A 47 -3.24 -0.98 1.05
C ILE A 47 -3.79 -0.97 2.49
N LEU A 48 -3.41 -1.93 3.34
CA LEU A 48 -3.85 -1.98 4.72
C LEU A 48 -3.35 -0.76 5.51
N ILE A 49 -2.06 -0.43 5.37
CA ILE A 49 -1.46 0.73 6.03
C ILE A 49 -2.09 2.03 5.50
N LEU A 50 -2.30 2.15 4.20
CA LEU A 50 -3.02 3.27 3.59
C LEU A 50 -4.43 3.43 4.18
N SER A 51 -5.16 2.33 4.37
CA SER A 51 -6.51 2.35 4.97
C SER A 51 -6.47 2.87 6.41
N ALA A 52 -5.46 2.47 7.19
CA ALA A 52 -5.27 2.99 8.54
C ALA A 52 -4.98 4.51 8.54
N PHE A 53 -4.15 4.99 7.60
CA PHE A 53 -3.90 6.42 7.43
C PHE A 53 -5.16 7.19 7.05
N ILE A 54 -5.96 6.69 6.11
CA ILE A 54 -7.23 7.33 5.72
C ILE A 54 -8.16 7.44 6.94
N GLY A 55 -8.27 6.38 7.76
CA GLY A 55 -9.03 6.42 9.01
C GLY A 55 -8.50 7.46 9.99
N ALA A 56 -7.18 7.50 10.20
CA ALA A 56 -6.54 8.47 11.10
C ALA A 56 -6.72 9.92 10.63
N ILE A 57 -6.62 10.18 9.32
CA ILE A 57 -6.88 11.49 8.70
C ILE A 57 -8.34 11.90 8.95
N GLY A 58 -9.30 11.01 8.72
CA GLY A 58 -10.72 11.29 8.93
C GLY A 58 -11.05 11.61 10.39
N VAL A 59 -10.52 10.82 11.33
CA VAL A 59 -10.70 11.06 12.78
C VAL A 59 -10.04 12.37 13.20
N SER A 60 -8.81 12.62 12.75
CA SER A 60 -8.07 13.85 13.08
C SER A 60 -8.70 15.10 12.48
N PHE A 61 -9.35 15.01 11.32
CA PHE A 61 -10.07 16.12 10.72
C PHE A 61 -11.34 16.43 11.52
N ASN A 62 -12.08 15.39 11.92
CA ASN A 62 -13.30 15.54 12.72
C ASN A 62 -13.02 16.02 14.16
N SER A 63 -11.85 15.76 14.73
CA SER A 63 -11.52 16.21 16.09
C SER A 63 -11.20 17.71 16.15
N GLY A 64 -10.96 18.38 15.02
CA GLY A 64 -10.51 19.77 15.01
C GLY A 64 -9.08 19.94 15.55
N ALA A 65 -8.28 18.86 15.58
CA ALA A 65 -6.91 18.93 16.06
C ALA A 65 -6.04 19.81 15.15
N GLU A 66 -5.42 20.82 15.74
CA GLU A 66 -4.56 21.78 15.04
C GLU A 66 -3.15 21.77 15.64
N PHE A 67 -2.16 22.05 14.81
CA PHE A 67 -0.79 22.31 15.22
C PHE A 67 -0.32 23.66 14.68
N ILE A 68 0.61 24.29 15.39
CA ILE A 68 1.18 25.57 14.98
C ILE A 68 2.45 25.30 14.18
N ALA A 69 2.52 25.80 12.95
CA ALA A 69 3.75 25.83 12.16
C ALA A 69 3.84 27.16 11.40
N PHE A 70 5.04 27.72 11.30
CA PHE A 70 5.27 29.01 10.61
C PHE A 70 4.32 30.16 11.06
N GLY A 71 3.89 30.15 12.33
CA GLY A 71 2.95 31.14 12.88
C GLY A 71 1.48 30.95 12.50
N ASN A 72 1.15 29.92 11.73
CA ASN A 72 -0.22 29.58 11.32
C ASN A 72 -0.70 28.28 11.98
N HIS A 73 -2.01 28.16 12.16
CA HIS A 73 -2.66 26.95 12.64
C HIS A 73 -3.03 26.06 11.44
N TYR A 74 -2.52 24.83 11.42
CA TYR A 74 -2.82 23.83 10.40
C TYR A 74 -3.47 22.61 11.05
N SER A 75 -4.36 21.93 10.30
CA SER A 75 -4.97 20.71 10.79
C SER A 75 -3.93 19.58 10.89
N VAL A 76 -3.94 18.84 12.00
CA VAL A 76 -3.14 17.61 12.17
C VAL A 76 -3.46 16.58 11.08
N ALA A 77 -4.66 16.61 10.49
CA ALA A 77 -5.01 15.78 9.35
C ALA A 77 -4.11 16.02 8.14
N ALA A 78 -3.60 17.25 7.94
CA ALA A 78 -2.70 17.59 6.84
C ALA A 78 -1.34 16.89 7.00
N ILE A 79 -0.73 16.94 8.19
CA ILE A 79 0.56 16.25 8.40
C ILE A 79 0.42 14.73 8.30
N LEU A 80 -0.73 14.17 8.70
CA LEU A 80 -1.04 12.74 8.50
C LEU A 80 -1.20 12.39 7.02
N ALA A 81 -1.87 13.23 6.22
CA ALA A 81 -2.00 13.03 4.78
C ALA A 81 -0.64 13.12 4.05
N PHE A 82 0.23 14.04 4.47
CA PHE A 82 1.60 14.11 3.97
C PHE A 82 2.42 12.88 4.37
N GLY A 83 2.35 12.46 5.64
CA GLY A 83 2.98 11.23 6.12
C GLY A 83 2.53 9.99 5.35
N ALA A 84 1.23 9.86 5.09
CA ALA A 84 0.66 8.79 4.27
C ALA A 84 1.23 8.81 2.84
N SER A 85 1.40 10.00 2.24
CA SER A 85 2.00 10.15 0.90
C SER A 85 3.45 9.68 0.87
N VAL A 86 4.24 10.02 1.89
CA VAL A 86 5.64 9.57 2.01
C VAL A 86 5.72 8.06 2.20
N VAL A 87 4.91 7.49 3.11
CA VAL A 87 4.87 6.03 3.34
C VAL A 87 4.43 5.30 2.07
N TRP A 88 3.44 5.82 1.36
CA TRP A 88 2.98 5.25 0.08
C TRP A 88 4.09 5.23 -0.98
N LEU A 89 4.89 6.30 -1.06
CA LEU A 89 6.08 6.33 -1.92
C LEU A 89 7.15 5.31 -1.51
N LEU A 90 7.36 5.08 -0.21
CA LEU A 90 8.27 4.03 0.24
C LEU A 90 7.79 2.64 -0.18
N PHE A 91 6.49 2.35 -0.09
CA PHE A 91 5.92 1.12 -0.61
C PHE A 91 6.09 0.99 -2.12
N TYR A 92 5.91 2.08 -2.87
CA TYR A 92 6.20 2.11 -4.30
C TYR A 92 7.65 1.72 -4.61
N PHE A 93 8.62 2.27 -3.86
CA PHE A 93 10.04 1.93 -4.05
C PHE A 93 10.31 0.45 -3.81
N VAL A 94 9.78 -0.09 -2.72
CA VAL A 94 9.94 -1.51 -2.37
C VAL A 94 9.29 -2.41 -3.42
N ASP A 95 8.05 -2.14 -3.82
CA ASP A 95 7.33 -2.95 -4.80
C ASP A 95 8.02 -2.92 -6.18
N VAL A 96 8.24 -1.72 -6.74
CA VAL A 96 8.65 -1.55 -8.14
C VAL A 96 10.16 -1.65 -8.35
N TYR A 97 10.97 -1.15 -7.41
CA TYR A 97 12.43 -1.14 -7.61
C TYR A 97 13.14 -2.30 -6.93
N TRP A 98 12.55 -2.94 -5.92
CA TRP A 98 13.19 -4.06 -5.22
C TRP A 98 12.59 -5.40 -5.63
N TYR A 99 11.28 -5.59 -5.48
CA TYR A 99 10.67 -6.91 -5.71
C TYR A 99 10.37 -7.20 -7.17
N HIS A 100 9.85 -6.22 -7.93
CA HIS A 100 9.52 -6.43 -9.34
C HIS A 100 10.72 -6.88 -10.21
N PRO A 101 11.96 -6.35 -10.04
CA PRO A 101 13.12 -6.84 -10.78
C PRO A 101 13.50 -8.28 -10.44
N LEU A 102 13.25 -8.76 -9.21
CA LEU A 102 13.51 -10.15 -8.82
C LEU A 102 12.57 -11.10 -9.56
N LEU A 103 11.28 -10.77 -9.61
CA LEU A 103 10.30 -11.53 -10.40
C LEU A 103 10.67 -11.52 -11.88
N LEU A 104 11.01 -10.36 -12.43
CA LEU A 104 11.40 -10.23 -13.84
C LEU A 104 12.65 -11.05 -14.18
N GLY A 105 13.64 -11.09 -13.28
CA GLY A 105 14.83 -11.92 -13.43
C GLY A 105 14.51 -13.42 -13.49
N ALA A 106 13.66 -13.91 -12.58
CA ALA A 106 13.24 -15.30 -12.56
C ALA A 106 12.44 -15.70 -13.81
N VAL A 107 11.57 -14.80 -14.30
CA VAL A 107 10.79 -15.00 -15.54
C VAL A 107 11.70 -15.03 -16.77
N LYS A 108 12.68 -14.11 -16.87
CA LYS A 108 13.65 -14.12 -17.98
C LYS A 108 14.43 -15.43 -18.02
N LYS A 109 14.94 -15.86 -16.86
CA LYS A 109 15.69 -17.11 -16.77
C LYS A 109 14.84 -18.34 -17.09
N GLY A 110 13.58 -18.36 -16.64
CA GLY A 110 12.62 -19.40 -16.99
C GLY A 110 12.38 -19.47 -18.49
N SER A 111 12.14 -18.34 -19.15
CA SER A 111 11.92 -18.30 -20.61
C SER A 111 13.15 -18.75 -21.42
N GLU A 112 14.37 -18.42 -20.97
CA GLU A 112 15.61 -18.94 -21.59
C GLU A 112 15.69 -20.46 -21.48
N LEU A 113 15.42 -21.00 -20.28
CA LEU A 113 15.49 -22.42 -20.02
C LEU A 113 14.40 -23.19 -20.78
N GLU A 114 13.19 -22.66 -20.85
CA GLU A 114 12.10 -23.25 -21.65
C GLU A 114 12.49 -23.39 -23.13
N LYS A 115 13.17 -22.39 -23.71
CA LYS A 115 13.67 -22.45 -25.09
C LYS A 115 14.76 -23.50 -25.28
N GLU A 116 15.63 -23.69 -24.29
CA GLU A 116 16.69 -24.69 -24.35
C GLU A 116 16.14 -26.12 -24.33
N ILE A 117 15.06 -26.38 -23.58
CA ILE A 117 14.50 -27.73 -23.40
C ILE A 117 13.33 -27.98 -24.37
N ALA A 118 12.84 -26.97 -25.10
CA ALA A 118 11.69 -27.08 -26.00
C ALA A 118 11.85 -28.13 -27.11
N SER A 119 13.09 -28.43 -27.53
CA SER A 119 13.36 -29.48 -28.52
C SER A 119 13.10 -30.88 -27.97
N ASP A 120 13.35 -31.08 -26.68
CA ASP A 120 13.22 -32.38 -26.01
C ASP A 120 11.83 -32.57 -25.41
N ILE A 121 11.20 -31.48 -24.95
CA ILE A 121 9.89 -31.48 -24.29
C ILE A 121 9.00 -30.40 -24.93
N PRO A 122 8.21 -30.77 -25.95
CA PRO A 122 7.28 -29.82 -26.54
C PRO A 122 6.22 -29.40 -25.51
N GLY A 123 5.93 -28.10 -25.45
CA GLY A 123 4.89 -27.53 -24.57
C GLY A 123 5.36 -27.09 -23.18
N ILE A 124 6.66 -27.07 -22.90
CA ILE A 124 7.21 -26.57 -21.62
C ILE A 124 7.17 -25.03 -21.48
N ASN A 125 6.51 -24.31 -22.39
CA ASN A 125 6.59 -22.86 -22.60
C ASN A 125 5.63 -22.01 -21.72
N LEU A 126 5.48 -22.36 -20.45
CA LEU A 126 4.56 -21.67 -19.53
C LEU A 126 4.95 -20.21 -19.33
N THR A 127 6.22 -19.95 -19.00
CA THR A 127 6.75 -18.63 -18.70
C THR A 127 6.63 -17.70 -19.91
N GLU A 128 6.96 -18.22 -21.10
CA GLU A 128 6.83 -17.47 -22.35
C GLU A 128 5.36 -17.14 -22.68
N THR A 129 4.45 -18.10 -22.48
CA THR A 129 3.02 -17.92 -22.75
C THR A 129 2.40 -16.87 -21.83
N ILE A 130 2.74 -16.89 -20.53
CA ILE A 130 2.32 -15.87 -19.57
C ILE A 130 2.88 -14.50 -19.95
N GLY A 131 4.17 -14.43 -20.28
CA GLY A 131 4.84 -13.20 -20.67
C GLY A 131 4.20 -12.54 -21.90
N LYS A 132 3.85 -13.32 -22.92
CA LYS A 132 3.17 -12.85 -24.14
C LYS A 132 1.71 -12.45 -23.92
N SER A 133 1.04 -13.06 -22.94
CA SER A 133 -0.36 -12.76 -22.59
C SER A 133 -0.53 -11.59 -21.63
N SER A 134 0.57 -11.10 -21.05
CA SER A 134 0.59 -10.04 -20.03
C SER A 134 0.36 -8.60 -20.55
N PRO A 135 0.85 -8.20 -21.74
CA PRO A 135 0.54 -6.88 -22.30
C PRO A 135 -0.98 -6.75 -22.48
N LYS A 136 -1.56 -5.76 -21.82
CA LYS A 136 -2.96 -5.37 -22.01
C LYS A 136 -2.98 -3.88 -22.23
N ASP A 137 -3.59 -3.46 -23.32
CA ASP A 137 -3.84 -2.05 -23.59
C ASP A 137 -4.86 -1.53 -22.57
N ILE A 138 -4.49 -0.49 -21.81
CA ILE A 138 -5.39 0.18 -20.88
C ILE A 138 -5.77 1.51 -21.48
N LEU A 139 -7.03 1.60 -21.90
CA LEU A 139 -7.77 2.80 -22.32
C LEU A 139 -7.04 3.69 -23.36
N LEU A 140 -6.17 4.61 -22.91
CA LEU A 140 -5.46 5.60 -23.75
C LEU A 140 -3.97 5.26 -23.96
N TRP A 141 -3.43 4.28 -23.25
CA TRP A 141 -2.03 3.89 -23.36
C TRP A 141 -1.89 2.49 -23.98
N LYS A 142 -1.45 2.48 -25.24
CA LYS A 142 -1.06 1.26 -25.95
C LYS A 142 0.31 0.76 -25.48
N ASN A 143 0.47 -0.56 -25.36
CA ASN A 143 1.71 -1.24 -24.97
C ASN A 143 2.19 -1.00 -23.51
N MET A 144 1.28 -0.90 -22.54
CA MET A 144 1.68 -0.87 -21.13
C MET A 144 2.14 -2.25 -20.62
N HIS A 145 3.47 -2.41 -20.49
CA HIS A 145 4.08 -3.50 -19.72
C HIS A 145 3.72 -3.42 -18.22
N SER A 146 3.92 -4.52 -17.49
CA SER A 146 3.54 -4.67 -16.06
C SER A 146 4.03 -3.51 -15.17
N THR A 147 5.22 -3.00 -15.44
CA THR A 147 5.85 -1.86 -14.77
C THR A 147 5.04 -0.57 -14.93
N GLY A 148 4.47 -0.34 -16.12
CA GLY A 148 3.61 0.83 -16.37
C GLY A 148 2.30 0.75 -15.59
N LYS A 149 1.72 -0.45 -15.46
CA LYS A 149 0.46 -0.67 -14.71
C LYS A 149 0.65 -0.39 -13.22
N ALA A 150 1.77 -0.86 -12.66
CA ALA A 150 2.14 -0.55 -11.27
C ALA A 150 2.35 0.96 -11.07
N ASN A 151 3.13 1.62 -11.94
CA ASN A 151 3.34 3.06 -11.86
C ASN A 151 2.02 3.85 -11.88
N LEU A 152 1.10 3.52 -12.78
CA LEU A 152 -0.21 4.19 -12.85
C LEU A 152 -0.99 4.07 -11.53
N PHE A 153 -1.00 2.88 -10.94
CA PHE A 153 -1.67 2.63 -9.65
C PHE A 153 -1.07 3.49 -8.53
N TYR A 154 0.26 3.45 -8.37
CA TYR A 154 0.93 4.19 -7.28
C TYR A 154 0.83 5.71 -7.45
N PHE A 155 1.06 6.23 -8.66
CA PHE A 155 0.93 7.67 -8.94
C PHE A 155 -0.51 8.15 -8.86
N GLY A 156 -1.49 7.32 -9.24
CA GLY A 156 -2.91 7.63 -9.07
C GLY A 156 -3.29 7.83 -7.61
N VAL A 157 -2.91 6.88 -6.74
CA VAL A 157 -3.17 6.99 -5.29
C VAL A 157 -2.38 8.15 -4.67
N LEU A 158 -1.12 8.35 -5.07
CA LEU A 158 -0.30 9.47 -4.61
C LEU A 158 -0.94 10.82 -4.96
N ALA A 159 -1.44 10.98 -6.19
CA ALA A 159 -2.12 12.19 -6.61
C ALA A 159 -3.34 12.47 -5.73
N VAL A 160 -4.15 11.46 -5.42
CA VAL A 160 -5.29 11.60 -4.50
C VAL A 160 -4.81 12.06 -3.10
N LEU A 161 -3.79 11.42 -2.53
CA LEU A 161 -3.27 11.81 -1.21
C LEU A 161 -2.73 13.25 -1.19
N LEU A 162 -2.03 13.67 -2.24
CA LEU A 162 -1.53 15.05 -2.36
C LEU A 162 -2.67 16.05 -2.53
N THR A 163 -3.74 15.71 -3.26
CA THR A 163 -4.92 16.59 -3.37
C THR A 163 -5.64 16.73 -2.02
N ILE A 164 -5.73 15.66 -1.22
CA ILE A 164 -6.27 15.71 0.14
C ILE A 164 -5.38 16.59 1.01
N PHE A 165 -4.06 16.41 0.95
CA PHE A 165 -3.11 17.22 1.70
C PHE A 165 -3.26 18.71 1.38
N ILE A 166 -3.25 19.09 0.10
CA ILE A 166 -3.40 20.48 -0.34
C ILE A 166 -4.76 21.05 0.12
N SER A 167 -5.84 20.27 -0.01
CA SER A 167 -7.16 20.69 0.45
C SER A 167 -7.16 20.99 1.95
N LEU A 168 -6.56 20.12 2.77
CA LEU A 168 -6.48 20.30 4.22
C LEU A 168 -5.59 21.47 4.66
N LEU A 169 -4.72 21.98 3.79
CA LEU A 169 -3.99 23.22 4.04
C LEU A 169 -4.86 24.46 3.80
N CYS A 170 -5.79 24.38 2.85
CA CYS A 170 -6.70 25.49 2.53
C CYS A 170 -7.94 25.53 3.43
N PHE A 171 -8.47 24.37 3.82
CA PHE A 171 -9.67 24.26 4.66
C PHE A 171 -9.29 24.21 6.15
N LYS A 172 -9.76 25.20 6.91
CA LYS A 172 -9.68 25.17 8.38
C LYS A 172 -10.56 24.05 8.91
N ALA A 173 -10.08 23.33 9.93
CA ALA A 173 -10.85 22.26 10.54
C ALA A 173 -12.14 22.85 11.16
N PRO A 174 -13.26 22.09 11.17
CA PRO A 174 -14.47 22.55 11.82
C PRO A 174 -14.20 22.77 13.32
N GLN A 175 -14.37 24.00 13.80
CA GLN A 175 -14.33 24.28 15.24
C GLN A 175 -15.53 23.59 15.89
N LYS A 176 -15.26 22.55 16.68
CA LYS A 176 -16.24 21.99 17.60
C LYS A 176 -16.36 22.94 18.78
N THR A 177 -17.27 23.91 18.70
CA THR A 177 -17.71 24.67 19.86
C THR A 177 -18.37 23.68 20.82
N ASN A 178 -17.71 23.34 21.92
CA ASN A 178 -18.34 22.59 23.00
C ASN A 178 -19.53 23.42 23.49
N GLN A 179 -20.77 22.99 23.21
CA GLN A 179 -21.98 23.64 23.72
C GLN A 179 -21.98 23.74 25.26
N LEU A 180 -21.16 22.92 25.93
CA LEU A 180 -20.94 22.97 27.38
C LEU A 180 -20.07 24.15 27.84
N ASN A 181 -19.20 24.69 26.99
CA ASN A 181 -18.39 25.88 27.29
C ASN A 181 -19.17 27.20 27.14
N GLU A 182 -20.30 27.20 26.42
CA GLU A 182 -21.22 28.35 26.38
C GLU A 182 -22.04 28.48 27.66
N LEU A 183 -22.18 27.40 28.43
CA LEU A 183 -22.77 27.46 29.76
C LEU A 183 -21.72 28.01 30.74
N ASN A 184 -21.60 29.34 30.79
CA ASN A 184 -20.90 30.07 31.84
C ASN A 184 -21.70 29.94 33.16
N ILE A 185 -21.66 28.75 33.77
CA ILE A 185 -22.37 28.47 35.03
C ILE A 185 -21.57 29.13 36.16
N LYS A 186 -21.93 30.37 36.52
CA LYS A 186 -21.46 31.00 37.75
C LYS A 186 -22.37 30.55 38.90
N ALA A 187 -21.87 29.65 39.73
CA ALA A 187 -22.53 29.30 40.99
C ALA A 187 -22.07 30.29 42.08
N ASN A 188 -23.00 31.06 42.63
CA ASN A 188 -22.70 31.93 43.76
C ASN A 188 -23.24 31.27 45.04
N CYS A 189 -22.34 30.87 45.93
CA CYS A 189 -22.68 30.15 47.15
C CYS A 189 -22.43 31.03 48.36
N THR A 190 -23.47 31.29 49.15
CA THR A 190 -23.37 32.03 50.42
C THR A 190 -23.64 31.08 51.58
N ARG A 191 -22.73 31.05 52.56
CA ARG A 191 -22.89 30.27 53.79
C ARG A 191 -23.85 30.98 54.73
N ASN A 192 -24.86 30.28 55.22
CA ASN A 192 -25.79 30.84 56.20
C ASN A 192 -25.16 30.81 57.59
N SER A 193 -25.26 31.89 58.35
CA SER A 193 -24.68 32.01 59.69
C SER A 193 -25.59 31.45 60.80
N ASN A 194 -26.88 31.23 60.52
CA ASN A 194 -27.88 30.81 61.52
C ASN A 194 -28.07 29.28 61.62
N TYR A 195 -27.62 28.53 60.61
CA TYR A 195 -27.51 27.07 60.63
C TYR A 195 -26.36 26.66 59.71
N ASN A 196 -25.75 25.50 59.96
CA ASN A 196 -24.55 25.05 59.25
C ASN A 196 -24.91 24.53 57.83
N GLY A 197 -25.45 25.41 56.99
CA GLY A 197 -25.87 25.13 55.62
C GLY A 197 -25.32 26.16 54.64
N VAL A 198 -25.12 25.74 53.40
CA VAL A 198 -24.69 26.59 52.29
C VAL A 198 -25.83 26.69 51.30
N ASN A 199 -26.18 27.91 50.88
CA ASN A 199 -27.15 28.13 49.82
C ASN A 199 -26.43 28.56 48.55
N CYS A 200 -26.63 27.83 47.46
CA CYS A 200 -25.99 28.09 46.16
C CYS A 200 -27.06 28.41 45.13
N ILE A 201 -26.94 29.58 44.51
CA ILE A 201 -27.79 29.98 43.38
C ILE A 201 -26.99 29.77 42.10
N ILE A 202 -27.53 28.94 41.21
CA ILE A 202 -26.96 28.69 39.89
C ILE A 202 -27.68 29.62 38.91
N ALA A 203 -26.98 30.63 38.40
CA ALA A 203 -27.50 31.50 37.35
C ALA A 203 -26.79 31.19 36.03
N SER A 204 -27.52 30.75 35.02
CA SER A 204 -27.04 30.76 33.63
C SER A 204 -27.20 32.17 33.08
N GLN A 205 -26.09 32.86 32.80
CA GLN A 205 -26.14 34.08 32.01
C GLN A 205 -26.59 33.70 30.59
N PRO A 206 -27.65 34.33 30.03
CA PRO A 206 -27.94 34.14 28.62
C PRO A 206 -26.75 34.67 27.81
N SER A 207 -26.29 33.89 26.83
CA SER A 207 -25.23 34.26 25.93
C SER A 207 -25.63 35.53 25.17
N ASP A 208 -24.97 36.65 25.47
CA ASP A 208 -25.04 37.85 24.64
C ASP A 208 -24.41 37.51 23.28
N ASN A 209 -25.26 37.33 22.28
CA ASN A 209 -24.86 37.18 20.88
C ASN A 209 -24.18 38.47 20.40
N LYS A 210 -22.89 38.38 20.05
CA LYS A 210 -22.19 39.33 19.19
C LYS A 210 -21.24 38.62 18.24
#